data_AF-A0A974CER5-F1
#
_entry.id   AF-A0A974CER5-F1
#
_cell.length_a   1.000
_cell.length_b   1.000
_cell.length_c   1.000
_cell.angle_alpha   90.00
_cell.angle_beta   90.00
_cell.angle_gamma   90.00
#
_symmetry.space_group_name_H-M   'P 1'
#
loop_
_entity.id
_entity.type
_entity.pdbx_description
1 polymer ?
#
loop_
_entity_poly.entity_id
_entity_poly.type
_entity_poly.pdbx_seq_one_letter_code
_entity_poly.pdbx_strand_id
1 'polypeptide(L)'
;MAAVVEAGSQSQFEELLQKSAKSLTVVHFWAPWAPQCTQMNEVMAELAKEQPQVMFVKLEAEAVPEVSEKYEITSVPTFLFFKNSQKIDRLDGAHAPELTKRVQRHASSTSFPATPNSAPKEDLNSRLKKLITAAPCMLFIKGSPQEPRCGFSRQIVDILNQHKIQFSSFDILSDEEVRQGLKTFSNWPTYPQFYSNGELLGGLDIVKEMVASGELDQMCPKAQSLEERLKALVNKAPVMLFMKGNKEMAKCGFSRQILELMNNTGVSYETFDILEDEEVRQGLKTYSNWPTYPQLYVKGELVGGLDILKELKESGELVSVLKGDQ
;
A
#
# COMPACT_ATOMS: atom_id res chain seq x y z
N MET A 1 -2.29 35.59 -35.14
CA MET A 1 -1.03 35.36 -34.41
C MET A 1 -1.42 34.92 -33.02
N ALA A 2 -1.19 33.65 -32.66
CA ALA A 2 -1.39 33.21 -31.29
C ALA A 2 -0.27 33.80 -30.44
N ALA A 3 -0.61 34.85 -29.70
CA ALA A 3 0.30 35.55 -28.82
C ALA A 3 0.10 35.04 -27.39
N VAL A 4 1.19 34.93 -26.64
CA VAL A 4 1.11 34.77 -25.19
C VAL A 4 0.54 36.08 -24.64
N VAL A 5 -0.60 36.00 -23.96
CA VAL A 5 -1.31 37.16 -23.40
C VAL A 5 -0.93 37.33 -21.94
N GLU A 6 -0.86 38.56 -21.44
CA GLU A 6 -0.58 38.83 -20.04
C GLU A 6 -1.87 39.19 -19.29
N ALA A 7 -2.06 38.61 -18.11
CA ALA A 7 -3.13 38.93 -17.18
C ALA A 7 -2.55 39.65 -15.96
N GLY A 8 -2.87 40.95 -15.82
CA GLY A 8 -2.36 41.78 -14.74
C GLY A 8 -3.34 41.98 -13.58
N SER A 9 -4.52 41.35 -13.62
CA SER A 9 -5.54 41.45 -12.56
C SER A 9 -6.45 40.23 -12.55
N GLN A 10 -7.17 40.02 -11.43
CA GLN A 10 -8.15 38.95 -11.30
C GLN A 10 -9.25 39.05 -12.36
N SER A 11 -9.80 40.24 -12.61
CA SER A 11 -10.87 40.43 -13.61
C SER A 11 -10.40 40.10 -15.03
N GLN A 12 -9.17 40.48 -15.39
CA GLN A 12 -8.59 40.12 -16.68
C GLN A 12 -8.35 38.61 -16.80
N PHE A 13 -7.88 37.97 -15.73
CA PHE A 13 -7.72 36.51 -15.68
C PHE A 13 -9.05 35.78 -15.91
N GLU A 14 -10.11 36.18 -15.20
CA GLU A 14 -11.45 35.59 -15.35
C GLU A 14 -12.03 35.84 -16.75
N GLU A 15 -11.86 37.05 -17.30
CA GLU A 15 -12.29 37.38 -18.66
C GLU A 15 -11.58 36.51 -19.72
N LEU A 16 -10.27 36.29 -19.56
CA LEU A 16 -9.50 35.43 -20.46
C LEU A 16 -9.98 33.97 -20.40
N LEU A 17 -10.27 33.45 -19.20
CA LEU A 17 -10.84 32.10 -19.03
C LEU A 17 -12.25 31.94 -19.61
N GLN A 18 -13.03 33.02 -19.69
CA GLN A 18 -14.36 33.02 -20.30
C GLN A 18 -14.28 33.14 -21.83
N LYS A 19 -13.40 34.00 -22.34
CA LYS A 19 -13.16 34.19 -23.78
C LYS A 19 -12.70 32.91 -24.47
N SER A 20 -11.95 32.07 -23.77
CA SER A 20 -11.43 30.80 -24.26
C SER A 20 -12.32 29.60 -23.94
N ALA A 21 -13.60 29.78 -23.60
CA ALA A 21 -14.46 28.71 -23.09
C ALA A 21 -14.40 27.39 -23.90
N LYS A 22 -14.24 27.45 -25.23
CA LYS A 22 -14.17 26.28 -26.11
C LYS A 22 -12.76 25.75 -26.41
N SER A 23 -11.72 26.47 -26.02
CA SER A 23 -10.31 26.13 -26.27
C SER A 23 -9.53 25.90 -24.97
N LEU A 24 -8.40 25.22 -25.08
CA LEU A 24 -7.48 25.05 -23.95
C LEU A 24 -6.86 26.41 -23.61
N THR A 25 -6.81 26.75 -22.33
CA THR A 25 -6.02 27.88 -21.81
C THR A 25 -4.94 27.38 -20.88
N VAL A 26 -3.71 27.81 -21.09
CA VAL A 26 -2.56 27.46 -20.25
C VAL A 26 -2.08 28.73 -19.59
N VAL A 27 -2.10 28.77 -18.26
CA VAL A 27 -1.75 29.94 -17.47
C VAL A 27 -0.43 29.67 -16.76
N HIS A 28 0.59 30.46 -17.07
CA HIS A 28 1.89 30.43 -16.42
C HIS A 28 1.96 31.49 -15.32
N PHE A 29 1.96 31.03 -14.07
CA PHE A 29 2.26 31.81 -12.88
C PHE A 29 3.76 31.99 -12.77
N TRP A 30 4.23 33.23 -12.92
CA TRP A 30 5.64 33.58 -13.00
C TRP A 30 6.01 34.68 -12.01
N ALA A 31 7.31 34.90 -11.81
CA ALA A 31 7.83 36.08 -11.11
C ALA A 31 9.14 36.57 -11.76
N PRO A 32 9.43 37.88 -11.74
CA PRO A 32 10.61 38.46 -12.41
C PRO A 32 11.94 38.05 -11.76
N TRP A 33 11.92 37.70 -10.47
CA TRP A 33 13.11 37.25 -9.74
C TRP A 33 13.52 35.80 -10.04
N ALA A 34 12.69 35.02 -10.73
CA ALA A 34 12.91 33.60 -11.00
C ALA A 34 13.49 33.37 -12.41
N PRO A 35 14.79 33.05 -12.57
CA PRO A 35 15.42 32.89 -13.89
C PRO A 35 14.77 31.80 -14.75
N GLN A 36 14.25 30.75 -14.10
CA GLN A 36 13.58 29.65 -14.79
C GLN A 36 12.26 30.09 -15.44
N CYS A 37 11.62 31.15 -14.93
CA CYS A 37 10.42 31.71 -15.57
C CYS A 37 10.74 32.31 -16.93
N THR A 38 11.92 32.93 -17.12
CA THR A 38 12.35 33.48 -18.41
C THR A 38 12.45 32.38 -19.46
N GLN A 39 13.12 31.26 -19.12
CA GLN A 39 13.21 30.10 -20.01
C GLN A 39 11.83 29.55 -20.35
N MET A 40 10.94 29.41 -19.37
CA MET A 40 9.60 28.89 -19.62
C MET A 40 8.71 29.85 -20.42
N ASN A 41 8.97 31.15 -20.38
CA ASN A 41 8.29 32.11 -21.24
C ASN A 41 8.63 31.89 -22.73
N GLU A 42 9.88 31.56 -23.04
CA GLU A 42 10.31 31.20 -24.40
C GLU A 42 9.60 29.92 -24.87
N VAL A 43 9.53 28.91 -23.99
CA VAL A 43 8.80 27.66 -24.28
C VAL A 43 7.32 27.93 -24.55
N MET A 44 6.66 28.75 -23.72
CA MET A 44 5.26 29.16 -23.93
C MET A 44 5.08 29.90 -25.26
N ALA A 45 6.04 30.74 -25.66
CA ALA A 45 5.99 31.47 -26.92
C ALA A 45 6.14 30.55 -28.14
N GLU A 46 7.02 29.54 -28.08
CA GLU A 46 7.13 28.52 -29.15
C GLU A 46 5.87 27.65 -29.22
N LEU A 47 5.35 27.21 -28.08
CA LEU A 47 4.10 26.44 -28.04
C LEU A 47 2.90 27.22 -28.57
N ALA A 48 2.84 28.54 -28.34
CA ALA A 48 1.81 29.40 -28.92
C ALA A 48 1.88 29.44 -30.45
N LYS A 49 3.08 29.39 -31.05
CA LYS A 49 3.24 29.30 -32.51
C LYS A 49 2.79 27.93 -33.04
N GLU A 50 3.14 26.86 -32.34
CA GLU A 50 2.84 25.48 -32.75
C GLU A 50 1.37 25.08 -32.54
N GLN A 51 0.68 25.70 -31.57
CA GLN A 51 -0.69 25.36 -31.19
C GLN A 51 -1.61 26.60 -31.23
N PRO A 52 -1.99 27.10 -32.43
CA PRO A 52 -2.79 28.33 -32.56
C PRO A 52 -4.18 28.28 -31.92
N GLN A 53 -4.68 27.07 -31.66
CA GLN A 53 -5.97 26.81 -31.01
C GLN A 53 -5.89 26.86 -29.47
N VAL A 54 -4.70 26.96 -28.89
CA VAL A 54 -4.49 27.04 -27.43
C VAL A 54 -4.20 28.49 -27.06
N MET A 55 -4.87 28.96 -26.01
CA MET A 55 -4.59 30.26 -25.42
C MET A 55 -3.50 30.12 -24.37
N PHE A 56 -2.43 30.90 -24.50
CA PHE A 56 -1.34 30.94 -23.53
C PHE A 56 -1.40 32.26 -22.78
N VAL A 57 -1.44 32.19 -21.45
CA VAL A 57 -1.55 33.33 -20.56
C VAL A 57 -0.36 33.32 -19.61
N LYS A 58 0.22 34.49 -19.37
CA LYS A 58 1.17 34.73 -18.27
C LYS A 58 0.50 35.58 -17.22
N LEU A 59 0.72 35.24 -15.96
CA LEU A 59 0.20 35.96 -14.81
C LEU A 59 1.32 36.04 -13.77
N GLU A 60 1.69 37.26 -13.38
CA GLU A 60 2.70 37.45 -12.34
C GLU A 60 2.07 37.13 -10.98
N ALA A 61 2.58 36.09 -10.31
CA ALA A 61 1.94 35.51 -9.13
C ALA A 61 1.80 36.52 -7.98
N GLU A 62 2.77 37.43 -7.83
CA GLU A 62 2.78 38.46 -6.79
C GLU A 62 1.91 39.68 -7.14
N ALA A 63 1.66 39.93 -8.43
CA ALA A 63 0.82 41.05 -8.87
C ALA A 63 -0.69 40.74 -8.72
N VAL A 64 -1.07 39.46 -8.63
CA VAL A 64 -2.47 39.01 -8.50
C VAL A 64 -2.61 37.97 -7.38
N PRO A 65 -2.37 38.37 -6.11
CA PRO A 65 -2.29 37.45 -4.97
C PRO A 65 -3.59 36.67 -4.73
N GLU A 66 -4.76 37.23 -5.05
CA GLU A 66 -6.06 36.58 -4.85
C GLU A 66 -6.22 35.36 -5.77
N VAL A 67 -5.71 35.45 -7.00
CA VAL A 67 -5.72 34.33 -7.95
C VAL A 67 -4.68 33.29 -7.52
N SER A 68 -3.51 33.74 -7.09
CA SER A 68 -2.46 32.85 -6.56
C SER A 68 -2.93 32.05 -5.35
N GLU A 69 -3.63 32.68 -4.41
CA GLU A 69 -4.21 32.03 -3.23
C GLU A 69 -5.30 31.04 -3.62
N LYS A 70 -6.26 31.47 -4.47
CA LYS A 70 -7.37 30.62 -4.95
C LYS A 70 -6.91 29.32 -5.61
N TYR A 71 -5.77 29.34 -6.28
CA TYR A 71 -5.21 28.17 -6.96
C TYR A 71 -4.01 27.54 -6.25
N GLU A 72 -3.74 27.95 -4.99
CA GLU A 72 -2.69 27.41 -4.14
C GLU A 72 -1.30 27.45 -4.83
N ILE A 73 -0.96 28.62 -5.36
CA ILE A 73 0.33 28.90 -6.00
C ILE A 73 1.36 29.21 -4.91
N THR A 74 2.17 28.21 -4.56
CA THR A 74 3.21 28.32 -3.52
C THR A 74 4.63 28.48 -4.09
N SER A 75 4.79 28.30 -5.40
CA SER A 75 6.07 28.39 -6.09
C SER A 75 5.88 28.80 -7.55
N VAL A 76 6.88 29.47 -8.11
CA VAL A 76 6.95 29.79 -9.55
C VAL A 76 8.21 29.15 -10.16
N PRO A 77 8.18 28.73 -11.43
CA PRO A 77 7.04 28.76 -12.34
C PRO A 77 6.00 27.67 -12.03
N THR A 78 4.72 28.00 -12.16
CA THR A 78 3.61 27.02 -12.08
C THR A 78 2.67 27.21 -13.27
N PHE A 79 2.18 26.12 -13.85
CA PHE A 79 1.30 26.12 -15.01
C PHE A 79 -0.03 25.48 -14.66
N LEU A 80 -1.13 26.17 -14.94
CA LEU A 80 -2.47 25.65 -14.81
C LEU A 80 -3.13 25.54 -16.19
N PHE A 81 -3.88 24.46 -16.40
CA PHE A 81 -4.58 24.21 -17.65
C PHE A 81 -6.08 24.33 -17.40
N PHE A 82 -6.76 25.07 -18.28
CA PHE A 82 -8.18 25.32 -18.18
C PHE A 82 -8.91 24.96 -19.48
N LYS A 83 -10.10 24.39 -19.34
CA LYS A 83 -11.04 24.18 -20.46
C LYS A 83 -12.45 24.38 -19.92
N ASN A 84 -13.33 25.06 -20.66
CA ASN A 84 -14.66 25.47 -20.16
C ASN A 84 -14.59 26.19 -18.79
N SER A 85 -13.58 27.04 -18.59
CA SER A 85 -13.32 27.76 -17.34
C SER A 85 -13.10 26.86 -16.09
N GLN A 86 -12.88 25.56 -16.27
CA GLN A 86 -12.49 24.62 -15.21
C GLN A 86 -11.01 24.28 -15.30
N LYS A 87 -10.33 24.24 -14.15
CA LYS A 87 -8.95 23.75 -14.04
C LYS A 87 -8.95 22.24 -14.30
N ILE A 88 -8.24 21.80 -15.33
CA ILE A 88 -8.16 20.39 -15.76
C ILE A 88 -6.79 19.74 -15.51
N ASP A 89 -5.73 20.53 -15.29
CA ASP A 89 -4.37 20.03 -15.06
C ASP A 89 -3.50 21.10 -14.36
N ARG A 90 -2.40 20.67 -13.73
CA ARG A 90 -1.41 21.51 -13.03
C ARG A 90 -0.01 20.93 -13.19
N LEU A 91 0.96 21.80 -13.49
CA LEU A 91 2.38 21.47 -13.54
C LEU A 91 3.15 22.49 -12.72
N ASP A 92 3.83 22.03 -11.67
CA ASP A 92 4.72 22.85 -10.86
C ASP A 92 6.17 22.70 -11.35
N GLY A 93 6.91 23.81 -11.42
CA GLY A 93 8.32 23.82 -11.78
C GLY A 93 8.61 23.93 -13.29
N ALA A 94 9.89 24.16 -13.60
CA ALA A 94 10.37 24.43 -14.96
C ALA A 94 10.66 23.14 -15.74
N HIS A 95 9.60 22.45 -16.15
CA HIS A 95 9.68 21.18 -16.88
C HIS A 95 9.17 21.31 -18.32
N ALA A 96 9.97 21.90 -19.21
CA ALA A 96 9.59 22.19 -20.59
C ALA A 96 9.07 20.96 -21.39
N PRO A 97 9.71 19.77 -21.38
CA PRO A 97 9.20 18.62 -22.13
C PRO A 97 7.83 18.14 -21.64
N GLU A 98 7.60 18.19 -20.34
CA GLU A 98 6.33 17.78 -19.73
C GLU A 98 5.22 18.80 -19.99
N LEU A 99 5.54 20.11 -19.97
CA LEU A 99 4.63 21.17 -20.40
C LEU A 99 4.15 20.92 -21.84
N THR A 100 5.07 20.73 -22.78
CA THR A 100 4.76 20.47 -24.20
C THR A 100 3.84 19.26 -24.36
N LYS A 101 4.16 18.14 -23.68
CA LYS A 101 3.37 16.91 -23.74
C LYS A 101 1.94 17.12 -23.23
N ARG A 102 1.75 17.85 -22.12
CA ARG A 102 0.43 18.14 -21.55
C ARG A 102 -0.38 19.08 -22.43
N VAL A 103 0.26 20.11 -23.02
CA VAL A 103 -0.38 20.99 -23.99
C VAL A 103 -0.91 20.19 -25.18
N GLN A 104 -0.09 19.37 -25.82
CA GLN A 104 -0.49 18.57 -26.99
C GLN A 104 -1.64 17.61 -26.67
N ARG A 105 -1.57 16.94 -25.51
CA ARG A 105 -2.62 16.03 -25.02
C ARG A 105 -3.98 16.74 -24.91
N HIS A 106 -4.00 17.92 -24.30
CA HIS A 106 -5.24 18.64 -24.04
C HIS A 106 -5.72 19.43 -25.26
N ALA A 107 -4.81 19.86 -26.14
CA ALA A 107 -5.11 20.61 -27.36
C ALA A 107 -5.77 19.75 -28.47
N SER A 108 -5.48 18.45 -28.50
CA SER A 108 -5.98 17.52 -29.54
C SER A 108 -7.40 17.00 -29.28
N SER A 109 -8.00 17.37 -28.14
CA SER A 109 -9.30 16.85 -27.70
C SER A 109 -10.47 17.69 -28.23
N THR A 110 -10.80 17.49 -29.50
CA THR A 110 -12.08 17.94 -30.09
C THR A 110 -13.23 17.12 -29.51
N SER A 111 -14.28 17.80 -29.02
CA SER A 111 -15.60 17.29 -28.61
C SER A 111 -15.67 16.25 -27.47
N PHE A 112 -16.29 16.65 -26.35
CA PHE A 112 -17.05 15.73 -25.51
C PHE A 112 -18.36 15.38 -26.24
N PRO A 113 -18.70 14.10 -26.46
CA PRO A 113 -20.06 13.65 -26.28
C PRO A 113 -20.30 13.49 -24.78
N ALA A 114 -21.47 13.91 -24.32
CA ALA A 114 -22.05 13.40 -23.08
C ALA A 114 -21.91 11.86 -23.05
N THR A 115 -21.58 11.33 -21.88
CA THR A 115 -21.43 9.90 -21.61
C THR A 115 -22.60 9.08 -22.18
N PRO A 116 -22.33 7.89 -22.75
CA PRO A 116 -22.26 6.72 -21.87
C PRO A 116 -21.17 5.70 -22.22
N ASN A 117 -20.52 5.21 -21.14
CA ASN A 117 -19.83 3.93 -20.98
C ASN A 117 -18.84 3.40 -22.05
N SER A 118 -17.56 3.42 -21.70
CA SER A 118 -16.61 2.34 -22.01
C SER A 118 -15.61 2.14 -20.86
N ALA A 119 -15.85 1.07 -20.07
CA ALA A 119 -15.09 0.57 -18.91
C ALA A 119 -14.87 1.56 -17.74
N PRO A 120 -15.23 1.21 -16.50
CA PRO A 120 -15.16 2.16 -15.40
C PRO A 120 -13.70 2.44 -15.06
N LYS A 121 -13.23 3.65 -15.36
CA LYS A 121 -12.17 4.23 -14.53
C LYS A 121 -12.76 4.27 -13.13
N GLU A 122 -12.17 3.47 -12.25
CA GLU A 122 -12.59 3.38 -10.87
C GLU A 122 -12.71 4.78 -10.27
N ASP A 123 -13.89 5.10 -9.74
CA ASP A 123 -14.11 6.32 -8.98
C ASP A 123 -12.98 6.47 -7.93
N LEU A 124 -12.36 7.65 -7.85
CA LEU A 124 -11.16 7.83 -7.01
C LEU A 124 -11.44 7.45 -5.57
N ASN A 125 -12.62 7.78 -5.02
CA ASN A 125 -13.00 7.39 -3.66
C ASN A 125 -13.10 5.87 -3.51
N SER A 126 -13.60 5.18 -4.54
CA SER A 126 -13.62 3.72 -4.59
C SER A 126 -12.20 3.14 -4.59
N ARG A 127 -11.28 3.73 -5.37
CA ARG A 127 -9.86 3.35 -5.40
C ARG A 127 -9.18 3.58 -4.06
N LEU A 128 -9.40 4.75 -3.43
CA LEU A 128 -8.87 5.07 -2.11
C LEU A 128 -9.39 4.09 -1.06
N LYS A 129 -10.70 3.78 -1.10
CA LYS A 129 -11.32 2.80 -0.22
C LYS A 129 -10.66 1.43 -0.37
N LYS A 130 -10.41 0.97 -1.60
CA LYS A 130 -9.67 -0.28 -1.83
C LYS A 130 -8.25 -0.23 -1.27
N LEU A 131 -7.55 0.90 -1.40
CA LEU A 131 -6.18 1.05 -0.91
C LEU A 131 -6.13 1.01 0.62
N ILE A 132 -6.99 1.75 1.32
CA ILE A 132 -6.99 1.77 2.81
C ILE A 132 -7.44 0.44 3.42
N THR A 133 -8.21 -0.37 2.68
CA THR A 133 -8.62 -1.72 3.10
C THR A 133 -7.79 -2.84 2.48
N ALA A 134 -6.69 -2.53 1.78
CA ALA A 134 -5.88 -3.54 1.09
C ALA A 134 -5.15 -4.50 2.06
N ALA A 135 -4.93 -4.07 3.29
CA ALA A 135 -4.43 -4.88 4.39
C ALA A 135 -5.08 -4.44 5.71
N PRO A 136 -5.10 -5.30 6.74
CA PRO A 136 -5.61 -4.93 8.06
C PRO A 136 -4.93 -3.70 8.66
N CYS A 137 -3.65 -3.48 8.35
CA CYS A 137 -2.97 -2.22 8.65
C CYS A 137 -2.29 -1.68 7.40
N MET A 138 -2.65 -0.45 7.02
CA MET A 138 -2.15 0.24 5.83
C MET A 138 -1.44 1.53 6.20
N LEU A 139 -0.18 1.64 5.79
CA LEU A 139 0.67 2.80 6.05
C LEU A 139 0.96 3.58 4.77
N PHE A 140 0.50 4.82 4.71
CA PHE A 140 0.79 5.73 3.60
C PHE A 140 1.96 6.64 4.00
N ILE A 141 3.11 6.47 3.31
CA ILE A 141 4.39 7.11 3.65
C ILE A 141 5.07 7.69 2.43
N LYS A 142 6.03 8.59 2.66
CA LYS A 142 6.99 9.02 1.65
C LYS A 142 8.12 8.00 1.53
N GLY A 143 8.22 7.31 0.40
CA GLY A 143 9.15 6.20 0.16
C GLY A 143 8.56 4.85 0.56
N SER A 144 9.42 3.89 0.91
CA SER A 144 9.02 2.55 1.35
C SER A 144 9.50 2.28 2.80
N PRO A 145 9.06 1.19 3.44
CA PRO A 145 9.56 0.81 4.76
C PRO A 145 11.07 0.52 4.76
N GLN A 146 11.59 0.00 3.64
CA GLN A 146 13.03 -0.26 3.46
C GLN A 146 13.81 1.02 3.14
N GLU A 147 13.18 1.96 2.41
CA GLU A 147 13.79 3.22 1.98
C GLU A 147 12.89 4.43 2.29
N PRO A 148 12.74 4.80 3.58
CA PRO A 148 11.89 5.94 3.95
C PRO A 148 12.56 7.24 3.54
N ARG A 149 11.82 8.09 2.80
CA ARG A 149 12.29 9.37 2.24
C ARG A 149 11.97 10.58 3.13
N CYS A 150 11.52 10.35 4.36
CA CYS A 150 11.18 11.39 5.33
C CYS A 150 11.40 10.87 6.77
N GLY A 151 11.85 11.74 7.68
CA GLY A 151 12.09 11.38 9.08
C GLY A 151 10.85 10.87 9.80
N PHE A 152 9.68 11.46 9.53
CA PHE A 152 8.40 10.98 10.08
C PHE A 152 8.01 9.60 9.54
N SER A 153 8.24 9.35 8.23
CA SER A 153 8.04 8.02 7.64
C SER A 153 8.95 6.98 8.28
N ARG A 154 10.21 7.32 8.56
CA ARG A 154 11.15 6.41 9.22
C ARG A 154 10.70 6.08 10.64
N GLN A 155 10.38 7.09 11.44
CA GLN A 155 9.97 6.90 12.83
C GLN A 155 8.72 6.02 12.97
N ILE A 156 7.70 6.22 12.12
CA ILE A 156 6.48 5.38 12.21
C ILE A 156 6.78 3.93 11.82
N VAL A 157 7.61 3.70 10.81
CA VAL A 157 8.03 2.35 10.40
C VAL A 157 8.79 1.67 11.54
N ASP A 158 9.71 2.38 12.20
CA ASP A 158 10.47 1.86 13.34
C ASP A 158 9.54 1.45 14.49
N ILE A 159 8.55 2.28 14.84
CA ILE A 159 7.56 1.98 15.88
C ILE A 159 6.77 0.71 15.54
N LEU A 160 6.21 0.62 14.32
CA LEU A 160 5.41 -0.53 13.91
C LEU A 160 6.24 -1.82 13.91
N ASN A 161 7.49 -1.77 13.46
CA ASN A 161 8.41 -2.90 13.48
C ASN A 161 8.78 -3.32 14.92
N GLN A 162 9.04 -2.37 15.81
CA GLN A 162 9.36 -2.63 17.21
C GLN A 162 8.20 -3.34 17.93
N HIS A 163 6.96 -2.96 17.64
CA HIS A 163 5.75 -3.58 18.16
C HIS A 163 5.33 -4.85 17.40
N LYS A 164 6.13 -5.28 16.40
CA LYS A 164 5.86 -6.45 15.54
C LYS A 164 4.49 -6.38 14.87
N ILE A 165 4.03 -5.20 14.52
CA ILE A 165 2.76 -5.00 13.82
C ILE A 165 2.94 -5.39 12.36
N GLN A 166 2.06 -6.23 11.83
CA GLN A 166 2.03 -6.49 10.38
C GLN A 166 1.29 -5.36 9.68
N PHE A 167 1.97 -4.70 8.74
CA PHE A 167 1.36 -3.67 7.91
C PHE A 167 1.85 -3.76 6.48
N SER A 168 0.98 -3.34 5.56
CA SER A 168 1.35 -3.03 4.18
C SER A 168 1.57 -1.52 4.05
N SER A 169 2.32 -1.11 3.03
CA SER A 169 2.61 0.31 2.82
C SER A 169 2.38 0.75 1.40
N PHE A 170 2.14 2.05 1.23
CA PHE A 170 1.98 2.70 -0.07
C PHE A 170 2.85 3.95 -0.12
N ASP A 171 3.70 4.05 -1.17
CA ASP A 171 4.49 5.25 -1.42
C ASP A 171 3.64 6.34 -2.07
N ILE A 172 3.26 7.35 -1.28
CA ILE A 172 2.45 8.47 -1.76
C ILE A 172 3.19 9.36 -2.76
N LEU A 173 4.51 9.24 -2.88
CA LEU A 173 5.27 9.97 -3.90
C LEU A 173 5.15 9.31 -5.28
N SER A 174 4.69 8.06 -5.35
CA SER A 174 4.50 7.36 -6.62
C SER A 174 3.18 7.70 -7.31
N ASP A 175 2.21 8.24 -6.58
CA ASP A 175 0.87 8.57 -7.08
C ASP A 175 0.30 9.84 -6.43
N GLU A 176 0.35 10.94 -7.18
CA GLU A 176 -0.09 12.26 -6.72
C GLU A 176 -1.62 12.35 -6.56
N GLU A 177 -2.41 11.57 -7.32
CA GLU A 177 -3.88 11.53 -7.18
C GLU A 177 -4.26 10.88 -5.85
N VAL A 178 -3.63 9.75 -5.51
CA VAL A 178 -3.82 9.08 -4.21
C VAL A 178 -3.34 9.97 -3.07
N ARG A 179 -2.21 10.66 -3.25
CA ARG A 179 -1.63 11.57 -2.25
C ARG A 179 -2.53 12.75 -1.90
N GLN A 180 -3.11 13.41 -2.90
CA GLN A 180 -4.02 14.52 -2.63
C GLN A 180 -5.41 14.01 -2.22
N GLY A 181 -5.88 12.93 -2.86
CA GLY A 181 -7.17 12.32 -2.57
C GLY A 181 -7.30 11.85 -1.13
N LEU A 182 -6.28 11.19 -0.57
CA LEU A 182 -6.32 10.69 0.82
C LEU A 182 -6.44 11.80 1.85
N LYS A 183 -5.77 12.95 1.67
CA LYS A 183 -5.89 14.07 2.62
C LYS A 183 -7.32 14.56 2.74
N THR A 184 -8.00 14.68 1.61
CA THR A 184 -9.40 15.11 1.56
C THR A 184 -10.33 13.99 2.05
N PHE A 185 -10.08 12.75 1.64
CA PHE A 185 -10.89 11.59 1.99
C PHE A 185 -10.92 11.34 3.50
N SER A 186 -9.78 11.49 4.18
CA SER A 186 -9.65 11.24 5.62
C SER A 186 -9.72 12.50 6.48
N ASN A 187 -9.89 13.67 5.86
CA ASN A 187 -9.82 14.97 6.51
C ASN A 187 -8.52 15.13 7.34
N TRP A 188 -7.38 14.66 6.80
CA TRP A 188 -6.08 14.67 7.48
C TRP A 188 -4.98 15.30 6.61
N PRO A 189 -4.32 16.38 7.07
CA PRO A 189 -3.49 17.22 6.19
C PRO A 189 -2.10 16.65 5.88
N THR A 190 -1.57 15.75 6.70
CA THR A 190 -0.16 15.36 6.68
C THR A 190 0.08 13.87 6.42
N TYR A 191 1.34 13.52 6.16
CA TYR A 191 1.84 12.15 6.10
C TYR A 191 3.00 11.98 7.09
N PRO A 192 3.18 10.80 7.69
CA PRO A 192 2.51 9.53 7.41
C PRO A 192 1.03 9.49 7.85
N GLN A 193 0.22 8.66 7.17
CA GLN A 193 -1.13 8.31 7.62
C GLN A 193 -1.20 6.80 7.82
N PHE A 194 -1.67 6.37 8.99
CA PHE A 194 -1.78 4.95 9.35
C PHE A 194 -3.24 4.58 9.55
N TYR A 195 -3.66 3.48 8.91
CA TYR A 195 -5.02 2.98 8.93
C TYR A 195 -5.05 1.58 9.54
N SER A 196 -6.08 1.28 10.33
CA SER A 196 -6.42 -0.06 10.75
C SER A 196 -7.84 -0.41 10.29
N ASN A 197 -8.00 -1.56 9.63
CA ASN A 197 -9.27 -2.05 9.09
C ASN A 197 -10.05 -1.02 8.23
N GLY A 198 -9.32 -0.17 7.51
CA GLY A 198 -9.89 0.90 6.68
C GLY A 198 -10.26 2.19 7.42
N GLU A 199 -10.05 2.26 8.72
CA GLU A 199 -10.25 3.47 9.53
C GLU A 199 -8.91 4.18 9.79
N LEU A 200 -8.91 5.50 9.70
CA LEU A 200 -7.70 6.29 9.98
C LEU A 200 -7.42 6.26 11.49
N LEU A 201 -6.28 5.71 11.88
CA LEU A 201 -5.76 5.85 13.25
C LEU A 201 -5.11 7.20 13.47
N GLY A 202 -4.37 7.70 12.46
CA GLY A 202 -3.78 9.03 12.48
C GLY A 202 -2.37 9.09 11.92
N GLY A 203 -1.67 10.17 12.26
CA GLY A 203 -0.26 10.36 11.94
C GLY A 203 0.69 9.85 13.03
N LEU A 204 1.97 10.20 12.90
CA LEU A 204 3.02 9.73 13.83
C LEU A 204 2.73 10.07 15.30
N ASP A 205 2.24 11.28 15.58
CA ASP A 205 2.05 11.75 16.96
C ASP A 205 0.97 10.95 17.67
N ILE A 206 -0.16 10.70 17.00
CA ILE A 206 -1.24 9.84 17.50
C ILE A 206 -0.73 8.41 17.72
N VAL A 207 0.03 7.86 16.78
CA VAL A 207 0.61 6.51 16.93
C VAL A 207 1.54 6.44 18.15
N LYS A 208 2.33 7.48 18.43
CA LYS A 208 3.17 7.55 19.65
C LYS A 208 2.33 7.59 20.92
N GLU A 209 1.22 8.33 20.92
CA GLU A 209 0.28 8.37 22.04
C GLU A 209 -0.37 7.00 22.27
N MET A 210 -0.79 6.31 21.20
CA MET A 210 -1.36 4.96 21.25
C MET A 210 -0.37 3.91 21.76
N VAL A 211 0.94 4.08 21.49
CA VAL A 211 1.99 3.24 22.10
C VAL A 211 2.07 3.47 23.61
N ALA A 212 1.98 4.73 24.04
CA ALA A 212 2.04 5.06 25.46
C ALA A 212 0.82 4.57 26.24
N SER A 213 -0.37 4.55 25.62
CA SER A 213 -1.59 4.00 26.22
C SER A 213 -1.72 2.47 26.08
N GLY A 214 -0.92 1.84 25.20
CA GLY A 214 -1.01 0.41 24.88
C GLY A 214 -2.16 0.04 23.94
N GLU A 215 -2.86 1.03 23.37
CA GLU A 215 -3.98 0.84 22.44
C GLU A 215 -3.51 0.33 21.07
N LEU A 216 -2.30 0.71 20.63
CA LEU A 216 -1.79 0.35 19.31
C LEU A 216 -1.74 -1.17 19.09
N ASP A 217 -1.29 -1.89 20.11
CA ASP A 217 -1.15 -3.36 20.10
C ASP A 217 -2.50 -4.09 20.05
N GLN A 218 -3.59 -3.43 20.46
CA GLN A 218 -4.95 -4.00 20.44
C GLN A 218 -5.65 -3.76 19.10
N MET A 219 -5.32 -2.64 18.44
CA MET A 219 -5.98 -2.22 17.20
C MET A 219 -5.35 -2.82 15.93
N CYS A 220 -4.14 -3.38 16.02
CA CYS A 220 -3.40 -3.87 14.86
C CYS A 220 -3.05 -5.35 14.99
N PRO A 221 -3.18 -6.17 13.92
CA PRO A 221 -2.73 -7.54 13.96
C PRO A 221 -1.21 -7.59 14.08
N LYS A 222 -0.75 -8.35 15.06
CA LYS A 222 0.66 -8.63 15.25
C LYS A 222 1.12 -9.69 14.26
N ALA A 223 2.42 -9.68 13.96
CA ALA A 223 3.03 -10.78 13.27
C ALA A 223 2.81 -12.05 14.09
N GLN A 224 2.07 -13.00 13.51
CA GLN A 224 1.81 -14.28 14.15
C GLN A 224 3.17 -14.86 14.54
N SER A 225 3.37 -15.05 15.84
CA SER A 225 4.64 -15.57 16.33
C SER A 225 4.84 -16.98 15.82
N LEU A 226 6.10 -17.43 15.69
CA LEU A 226 6.39 -18.82 15.35
C LEU A 226 5.66 -19.76 16.32
N GLU A 227 5.62 -19.43 17.61
CA GLU A 227 4.90 -20.20 18.62
C GLU A 227 3.40 -20.34 18.34
N GLU A 228 2.71 -19.24 17.97
CA GLU A 228 1.29 -19.28 17.58
C GLU A 228 1.07 -20.08 16.30
N ARG A 229 1.99 -19.97 15.33
CA ARG A 229 1.97 -20.75 14.09
C ARG A 229 2.13 -22.24 14.37
N LEU A 230 3.08 -22.61 15.23
CA LEU A 230 3.29 -23.99 15.66
C LEU A 230 2.08 -24.53 16.41
N LYS A 231 1.53 -23.75 17.34
CA LYS A 231 0.30 -24.08 18.07
C LYS A 231 -0.87 -24.33 17.11
N ALA A 232 -1.04 -23.49 16.09
CA ALA A 232 -2.07 -23.69 15.07
C ALA A 232 -1.83 -24.97 14.25
N LEU A 233 -0.57 -25.25 13.87
CA LEU A 233 -0.22 -26.45 13.10
C LEU A 233 -0.47 -27.74 13.88
N VAL A 234 -0.07 -27.81 15.15
CA VAL A 234 -0.30 -29.03 15.98
C VAL A 234 -1.78 -29.25 16.31
N ASN A 235 -2.60 -28.20 16.23
CA ASN A 235 -4.06 -28.27 16.42
C ASN A 235 -4.86 -28.34 15.12
N LYS A 236 -4.20 -28.43 13.95
CA LYS A 236 -4.88 -28.42 12.64
C LYS A 236 -5.82 -29.62 12.45
N ALA A 237 -5.50 -30.75 13.09
CA ALA A 237 -6.34 -31.95 13.14
C ALA A 237 -6.24 -32.59 14.53
N PRO A 238 -7.22 -33.43 14.95
CA PRO A 238 -7.17 -34.13 16.22
C PRO A 238 -5.91 -34.97 16.41
N VAL A 239 -5.37 -35.52 15.31
CA VAL A 239 -4.11 -36.26 15.29
C VAL A 239 -3.23 -35.70 14.17
N MET A 240 -2.09 -35.14 14.54
CA MET A 240 -1.13 -34.51 13.62
C MET A 240 0.22 -35.22 13.69
N LEU A 241 0.73 -35.67 12.54
CA LEU A 241 2.03 -36.33 12.41
C LEU A 241 3.02 -35.46 11.61
N PHE A 242 4.03 -34.95 12.28
CA PHE A 242 5.13 -34.20 11.67
C PHE A 242 6.25 -35.17 11.29
N MET A 243 6.55 -35.27 10.00
CA MET A 243 7.42 -36.31 9.47
C MET A 243 8.19 -35.84 8.22
N LYS A 244 9.17 -36.64 7.79
CA LYS A 244 9.90 -36.40 6.53
C LYS A 244 9.12 -37.02 5.36
N GLY A 245 8.55 -36.19 4.50
CA GLY A 245 7.59 -36.60 3.47
C GLY A 245 6.14 -36.47 3.92
N ASN A 246 5.23 -37.11 3.19
CA ASN A 246 3.79 -37.12 3.46
C ASN A 246 3.23 -38.56 3.41
N LYS A 247 1.91 -38.74 3.55
CA LYS A 247 1.23 -40.05 3.53
C LYS A 247 1.51 -40.87 2.25
N GLU A 248 1.72 -40.21 1.12
CA GLU A 248 1.90 -40.85 -0.19
C GLU A 248 3.37 -41.12 -0.49
N MET A 249 4.26 -40.23 -0.04
CA MET A 249 5.69 -40.21 -0.34
C MET A 249 6.51 -40.00 0.94
N ALA A 250 6.72 -41.07 1.70
CA ALA A 250 7.60 -41.04 2.87
C ALA A 250 9.09 -41.05 2.46
N LYS A 251 9.86 -40.08 2.93
CA LYS A 251 11.29 -39.86 2.54
C LYS A 251 12.30 -40.47 3.53
N CYS A 252 11.83 -41.21 4.54
CA CYS A 252 12.67 -41.80 5.59
C CYS A 252 12.12 -43.14 6.09
N GLY A 253 12.97 -44.05 6.57
CA GLY A 253 12.57 -45.36 7.11
C GLY A 253 11.68 -45.25 8.35
N PHE A 254 12.03 -44.35 9.29
CA PHE A 254 11.22 -44.07 10.49
C PHE A 254 9.83 -43.51 10.13
N SER A 255 9.79 -42.65 9.11
CA SER A 255 8.58 -42.07 8.55
C SER A 255 7.66 -43.13 7.92
N ARG A 256 8.22 -44.16 7.27
CA ARG A 256 7.43 -45.30 6.75
C ARG A 256 6.86 -46.17 7.86
N GLN A 257 7.68 -46.50 8.86
CA GLN A 257 7.25 -47.34 9.98
C GLN A 257 6.11 -46.69 10.78
N ILE A 258 6.18 -45.37 11.03
CA ILE A 258 5.10 -44.69 11.76
C ILE A 258 3.80 -44.64 10.94
N LEU A 259 3.86 -44.44 9.62
CA LEU A 259 2.67 -44.49 8.76
C LEU A 259 2.02 -45.86 8.78
N GLU A 260 2.81 -46.94 8.70
CA GLU A 260 2.30 -48.31 8.80
C GLU A 260 1.62 -48.56 10.15
N LEU A 261 2.21 -48.10 11.26
CA LEU A 261 1.59 -48.19 12.58
C LEU A 261 0.26 -47.43 12.63
N MET A 262 0.26 -46.18 12.18
CA MET A 262 -0.92 -45.31 12.18
C MET A 262 -2.05 -45.88 11.30
N ASN A 263 -1.73 -46.33 10.09
CA ASN A 263 -2.71 -46.90 9.16
C ASN A 263 -3.37 -48.17 9.71
N ASN A 264 -2.65 -48.98 10.48
CA ASN A 264 -3.19 -50.17 11.12
C ASN A 264 -4.17 -49.87 12.28
N THR A 265 -4.19 -48.65 12.80
CA THR A 265 -5.11 -48.27 13.90
C THR A 265 -6.51 -47.92 13.41
N GLY A 266 -6.66 -47.57 12.13
CA GLY A 266 -7.91 -47.06 11.55
C GLY A 266 -8.32 -45.66 12.03
N VAL A 267 -7.49 -44.98 12.82
CA VAL A 267 -7.74 -43.60 13.27
C VAL A 267 -7.34 -42.62 12.17
N SER A 268 -8.19 -41.61 11.93
CA SER A 268 -7.86 -40.53 10.98
C SER A 268 -6.80 -39.60 11.57
N TYR A 269 -5.77 -39.30 10.80
CA TYR A 269 -4.69 -38.38 11.17
C TYR A 269 -4.27 -37.56 9.96
N GLU A 270 -3.63 -36.41 10.18
CA GLU A 270 -3.03 -35.59 9.12
C GLU A 270 -1.51 -35.56 9.23
N THR A 271 -0.83 -35.26 8.12
CA THR A 271 0.64 -35.21 8.07
C THR A 271 1.16 -33.84 7.65
N PHE A 272 2.33 -33.46 8.15
CA PHE A 272 3.07 -32.26 7.71
C PHE A 272 4.50 -32.65 7.34
N ASP A 273 4.93 -32.31 6.10
CA ASP A 273 6.32 -32.55 5.64
C ASP A 273 7.25 -31.46 6.20
N ILE A 274 8.03 -31.81 7.21
CA ILE A 274 8.99 -30.88 7.83
C ILE A 274 10.18 -30.52 6.93
N LEU A 275 10.33 -31.17 5.77
CA LEU A 275 11.38 -30.83 4.80
C LEU A 275 10.98 -29.64 3.92
N GLU A 276 9.70 -29.31 3.85
CA GLU A 276 9.20 -28.18 3.07
C GLU A 276 9.26 -26.86 3.86
N ASP A 277 9.45 -26.93 5.18
CA ASP A 277 9.47 -25.78 6.08
C ASP A 277 10.52 -25.93 7.20
N GLU A 278 11.70 -25.34 6.96
CA GLU A 278 12.82 -25.41 7.91
C GLU A 278 12.55 -24.61 9.21
N GLU A 279 11.73 -23.56 9.14
CA GLU A 279 11.37 -22.75 10.32
C GLU A 279 10.48 -23.56 11.27
N VAL A 280 9.44 -24.19 10.74
CA VAL A 280 8.58 -25.11 11.50
C VAL A 280 9.39 -26.30 12.03
N ARG A 281 10.31 -26.83 11.22
CA ARG A 281 11.16 -27.96 11.60
C ARG A 281 12.04 -27.67 12.81
N GLN A 282 12.71 -26.53 12.84
CA GLN A 282 13.53 -26.15 13.99
C GLN A 282 12.66 -25.69 15.16
N GLY A 283 11.59 -24.95 14.87
CA GLY A 283 10.64 -24.44 15.87
C GLY A 283 10.01 -25.54 16.71
N LEU A 284 9.49 -26.60 16.08
CA LEU A 284 8.83 -27.71 16.79
C LEU A 284 9.75 -28.45 17.75
N LYS A 285 11.05 -28.59 17.45
CA LYS A 285 11.99 -29.23 18.39
C LYS A 285 12.09 -28.47 19.70
N THR A 286 12.12 -27.15 19.61
CA THR A 286 12.18 -26.27 20.78
C THR A 286 10.82 -26.21 21.46
N TYR A 287 9.73 -26.06 20.69
CA TYR A 287 8.35 -25.95 21.20
C TYR A 287 7.93 -27.15 22.02
N SER A 288 8.28 -28.37 21.59
CA SER A 288 7.88 -29.60 22.27
C SER A 288 8.96 -30.21 23.14
N ASN A 289 10.13 -29.55 23.23
CA ASN A 289 11.32 -30.06 23.89
C ASN A 289 11.68 -31.49 23.40
N TRP A 290 11.52 -31.76 22.10
CA TRP A 290 11.73 -33.08 21.50
C TRP A 290 12.72 -33.00 20.32
N PRO A 291 13.86 -33.70 20.38
CA PRO A 291 14.97 -33.44 19.45
C PRO A 291 14.80 -34.04 18.05
N THR A 292 13.94 -35.05 17.88
CA THR A 292 13.89 -35.90 16.67
C THR A 292 12.54 -35.87 15.96
N TYR A 293 12.51 -36.41 14.74
CA TYR A 293 11.30 -36.66 13.96
C TYR A 293 11.27 -38.13 13.55
N PRO A 294 10.08 -38.74 13.38
CA PRO A 294 8.75 -38.11 13.39
C PRO A 294 8.24 -37.72 14.80
N GLN A 295 7.34 -36.74 14.87
CA GLN A 295 6.63 -36.31 16.10
C GLN A 295 5.12 -36.43 15.90
N LEU A 296 4.43 -37.13 16.82
CA LEU A 296 2.98 -37.27 16.83
C LEU A 296 2.36 -36.36 17.90
N TYR A 297 1.32 -35.63 17.51
CA TYR A 297 0.50 -34.82 18.40
C TYR A 297 -0.94 -35.32 18.39
N VAL A 298 -1.58 -35.33 19.56
CA VAL A 298 -3.02 -35.58 19.72
C VAL A 298 -3.62 -34.39 20.47
N LYS A 299 -4.67 -33.78 19.90
CA LYS A 299 -5.33 -32.57 20.45
C LYS A 299 -4.34 -31.45 20.82
N GLY A 300 -3.28 -31.31 20.04
CA GLY A 300 -2.23 -30.31 20.23
C GLY A 300 -1.14 -30.68 21.25
N GLU A 301 -1.22 -31.82 21.91
CA GLU A 301 -0.23 -32.30 22.88
C GLU A 301 0.71 -33.34 22.24
N LEU A 302 2.00 -33.26 22.56
CA LEU A 302 3.00 -34.22 22.06
C LEU A 302 2.79 -35.58 22.73
N VAL A 303 2.52 -36.61 21.91
CA VAL A 303 2.51 -38.01 22.36
C VAL A 303 3.92 -38.60 22.32
N GLY A 304 4.68 -38.31 21.25
CA GLY A 304 6.07 -38.75 21.13
C GLY A 304 6.48 -39.12 19.70
N GLY A 305 7.62 -39.78 19.60
CA GLY A 305 8.16 -40.32 18.35
C GLY A 305 7.84 -41.79 18.11
N LEU A 306 8.48 -42.38 17.10
CA LEU A 306 8.22 -43.77 16.68
C LEU A 306 8.37 -44.80 17.82
N ASP A 307 9.39 -44.65 18.68
CA ASP A 307 9.67 -45.62 19.73
C ASP A 307 8.55 -45.67 20.77
N ILE A 308 8.05 -44.51 21.19
CA ILE A 308 6.89 -44.39 22.09
C ILE A 308 5.64 -45.02 21.46
N LEU A 309 5.41 -44.82 20.17
CA LEU A 309 4.27 -45.44 19.47
C LEU A 309 4.38 -46.96 19.40
N LYS A 310 5.59 -47.52 19.32
CA LYS A 310 5.80 -48.98 19.39
C LYS A 310 5.45 -49.50 20.78
N GLU A 311 5.91 -48.83 21.83
CA GLU A 311 5.59 -49.18 23.23
C GLU A 311 4.08 -49.09 23.50
N LEU A 312 3.41 -48.03 23.02
CA LEU A 312 1.96 -47.87 23.12
C LEU A 312 1.19 -48.95 22.34
N LYS A 313 1.74 -49.44 21.22
CA LYS A 313 1.15 -50.55 20.47
C LYS A 313 1.30 -51.87 21.22
N GLU A 314 2.46 -52.12 21.81
CA GLU A 314 2.76 -53.34 22.57
C GLU A 314 1.94 -53.43 23.87
N SER A 315 1.71 -52.30 24.53
CA SER A 315 0.83 -52.20 25.71
C SER A 315 -0.67 -52.22 25.37
N GLY A 316 -1.04 -52.02 24.10
CA GLY A 316 -2.43 -51.97 23.65
C GLY A 316 -3.14 -50.62 23.88
N GLU A 317 -2.42 -49.61 24.36
CA GLU A 317 -2.97 -48.27 24.69
C GLU A 317 -3.04 -47.32 23.48
N LEU A 318 -2.31 -47.62 22.40
CA LEU A 318 -2.16 -46.72 21.24
C LEU A 318 -3.48 -46.17 20.71
N VAL A 319 -4.49 -47.00 20.50
CA VAL A 319 -5.78 -46.56 19.94
C VAL A 319 -6.52 -45.62 20.90
N SER A 320 -6.43 -45.88 22.21
CA SER A 320 -7.03 -45.03 23.26
C SER A 320 -6.38 -43.66 23.29
N VAL A 321 -5.04 -43.62 23.22
CA VAL A 321 -4.26 -42.38 23.16
C VAL A 321 -4.61 -41.57 21.91
N LEU A 322 -4.70 -42.23 20.74
CA LEU A 322 -5.02 -41.57 19.48
C LEU A 322 -6.44 -40.97 19.42
N LYS A 323 -7.40 -41.56 20.14
CA LYS A 323 -8.75 -40.99 20.28
C LYS A 323 -8.82 -39.85 21.29
N GLY A 324 -7.80 -39.73 22.14
CA GLY A 324 -7.74 -38.77 23.24
C GLY A 324 -8.76 -39.11 24.33
N ASP A 325 -8.86 -40.40 24.67
CA ASP A 325 -9.71 -40.96 25.74
C ASP A 325 -8.99 -40.95 27.12
N GLN A 326 -7.86 -40.25 27.23
CA GLN A 326 -7.12 -39.99 28.48
C GLN A 326 -7.23 -38.53 28.90
#